data_AF-A0A822D6B5-F1
#
_entry.id   AF-A0A822D6B5-F1
#
_cell.length_a   1.000
_cell.length_b   1.000
_cell.length_c   1.000
_cell.angle_alpha   90.00
_cell.angle_beta   90.00
_cell.angle_gamma   90.00
#
_symmetry.space_group_name_H-M   'P 1'
#
loop_
_entity.id
_entity.type
_entity.pdbx_description
1 polymer ?
#
loop_
_entity_poly.entity_id
_entity_poly.type
_entity_poly.pdbx_seq_one_letter_code
_entity_poly.pdbx_strand_id
1 'polypeptide(L)'
;MSEAEYIQYADEYVDVVDGPSYMNYSNCEFILEIAKQFCVQAVWTGWNHPLENPKLSELLRQHGIIFIGPSEKTMLILGDKITSTIIAQNVDLPTLLWSGSSNSKI
;
A
#
# COMPACT_ATOMS: atom_id res chain seq x y z
N MET A 1 -14.36 12.61 -23.22
CA MET A 1 -13.46 11.77 -22.40
C MET A 1 -12.64 12.74 -21.59
N SER A 2 -12.62 12.64 -20.27
CA SER A 2 -11.70 13.47 -19.48
C SER A 2 -10.29 12.95 -19.75
N GLU A 3 -9.46 13.73 -20.43
CA GLU A 3 -8.04 13.42 -20.54
C GLU A 3 -7.45 13.54 -19.14
N ALA A 4 -7.06 12.41 -18.55
CA ALA A 4 -6.46 12.44 -17.24
C ALA A 4 -5.04 13.00 -17.39
N GLU A 5 -4.78 14.17 -16.80
CA GLU A 5 -3.52 14.91 -16.97
C GLU A 5 -2.28 14.09 -16.59
N TYR A 6 -2.40 13.15 -15.64
CA TYR A 6 -1.28 12.29 -15.24
C TYR A 6 -0.75 11.42 -16.40
N ILE A 7 -1.58 11.11 -17.41
CA ILE A 7 -1.17 10.39 -18.61
C ILE A 7 -0.35 11.30 -19.52
N GLN A 8 -0.71 12.59 -19.59
CA GLN A 8 0.00 13.58 -20.42
C GLN A 8 1.38 13.94 -19.84
N TYR A 9 1.52 13.89 -18.51
CA TYR A 9 2.78 14.16 -17.82
C TYR A 9 3.71 12.95 -17.75
N ALA A 10 3.24 11.73 -18.02
CA ALA A 10 4.07 10.53 -17.98
C ALA A 10 4.95 10.43 -19.23
N ASP A 11 6.22 10.04 -19.05
CA ASP A 11 7.12 9.80 -20.19
C ASP A 11 6.65 8.62 -21.05
N GLU A 12 6.10 7.60 -20.40
CA GLU A 12 5.52 6.41 -21.03
C GLU A 12 4.28 5.95 -20.25
N TYR A 13 3.34 5.30 -20.94
CA TYR A 13 2.17 4.71 -20.32
C TYR A 13 1.92 3.30 -20.86
N VAL A 14 1.25 2.48 -20.04
CA VAL A 14 0.89 1.10 -20.38
C VAL A 14 -0.62 0.99 -20.36
N ASP A 15 -1.20 0.52 -21.47
CA ASP A 15 -2.62 0.20 -21.53
C ASP A 15 -2.92 -0.98 -20.59
N VAL A 16 -3.91 -0.81 -19.73
CA VAL A 16 -4.36 -1.83 -18.78
C VAL A 16 -5.74 -2.35 -19.19
N VAL A 17 -6.10 -3.51 -18.66
CA VAL A 17 -7.41 -4.11 -18.95
C VAL A 17 -8.53 -3.20 -18.42
N ASP A 18 -9.54 -2.98 -19.26
CA ASP A 18 -10.77 -2.27 -18.86
C ASP A 18 -11.51 -3.04 -17.76
N GLY A 19 -12.20 -2.30 -16.89
CA GLY A 19 -13.07 -2.86 -15.86
C GLY A 19 -12.72 -2.41 -14.44
N PRO A 20 -13.21 -3.14 -13.42
CA PRO A 20 -13.00 -2.79 -12.02
C PRO A 20 -11.53 -2.83 -11.59
N SER A 21 -11.19 -2.10 -10.53
CA SER A 21 -9.79 -1.91 -10.11
C SER A 21 -9.04 -3.20 -9.76
N TYR A 22 -9.74 -4.26 -9.31
CA TYR A 22 -9.12 -5.57 -9.03
C TYR A 22 -8.57 -6.28 -10.27
N MET A 23 -8.89 -5.81 -11.48
CA MET A 23 -8.34 -6.33 -12.73
C MET A 23 -7.07 -5.59 -13.16
N ASN A 24 -6.82 -4.39 -12.63
CA ASN A 24 -5.71 -3.51 -13.04
C ASN A 24 -4.96 -2.94 -11.82
N TYR A 25 -5.30 -1.74 -11.36
CA TYR A 25 -4.55 -0.97 -10.37
C TYR A 25 -4.53 -1.58 -8.96
N SER A 26 -5.48 -2.46 -8.61
CA SER A 26 -5.50 -3.16 -7.31
C SER A 26 -4.92 -4.59 -7.41
N ASN A 27 -4.48 -5.03 -8.59
CA ASN A 27 -3.97 -6.38 -8.82
C ASN A 27 -2.44 -6.43 -8.64
N CYS A 28 -1.99 -7.02 -7.53
CA CYS A 28 -0.59 -7.04 -7.15
C CYS A 28 0.28 -7.83 -8.14
N GLU A 29 -0.21 -8.96 -8.61
CA GLU A 29 0.45 -9.80 -9.61
C GLU A 29 0.59 -9.08 -10.95
N PHE A 30 -0.48 -8.43 -11.40
CA PHE A 30 -0.47 -7.67 -12.66
C PHE A 30 0.55 -6.52 -12.61
N ILE A 31 0.58 -5.77 -11.50
CA ILE A 31 1.56 -4.70 -11.29
C ILE A 31 2.99 -5.25 -11.31
N LEU A 32 3.23 -6.39 -10.64
CA LEU A 32 4.55 -7.03 -10.63
C LEU A 32 4.98 -7.44 -12.05
N GLU A 33 4.09 -8.01 -12.85
CA GLU A 33 4.40 -8.44 -14.21
C GLU A 33 4.75 -7.24 -15.11
N ILE A 34 4.00 -6.14 -15.03
CA ILE A 34 4.35 -4.88 -15.72
C ILE A 34 5.71 -4.38 -15.24
N ALA A 35 5.93 -4.32 -13.93
CA ALA A 35 7.17 -3.81 -13.36
C ALA A 35 8.40 -4.61 -13.85
N LYS A 36 8.27 -5.94 -13.97
CA LYS A 36 9.29 -6.82 -14.53
C LYS A 36 9.48 -6.61 -16.03
N GLN A 37 8.40 -6.50 -16.80
CA GLN A 37 8.43 -6.32 -18.25
C GLN A 37 9.15 -5.02 -18.65
N PHE A 38 8.92 -3.95 -17.89
CA PHE A 38 9.51 -2.63 -18.13
C PHE A 38 10.81 -2.39 -17.34
N CYS A 39 11.30 -3.40 -16.61
CA CYS A 39 12.53 -3.34 -15.82
C CYS A 39 12.60 -2.12 -14.88
N VAL A 40 11.46 -1.74 -14.28
CA VAL A 40 11.40 -0.55 -13.40
C VAL A 40 12.16 -0.80 -12.10
N GLN A 41 12.76 0.25 -11.56
CA GLN A 41 13.52 0.12 -10.30
C GLN A 41 12.62 0.27 -9.07
N ALA A 42 11.47 0.95 -9.21
CA ALA A 42 10.57 1.21 -8.11
C ALA A 42 9.10 1.31 -8.57
N VAL A 43 8.17 1.07 -7.64
CA VAL A 43 6.72 1.20 -7.85
C VAL A 43 6.14 2.07 -6.75
N TRP A 44 5.33 3.06 -7.14
CA TRP A 44 4.52 3.89 -6.25
C TRP A 44 3.05 3.69 -6.58
N THR A 45 2.22 3.52 -5.56
CA THR A 45 0.79 3.20 -5.73
C THR A 45 -0.15 4.33 -5.33
N GLY A 46 0.38 5.51 -5.02
CA GLY A 46 -0.43 6.64 -4.59
C GLY A 46 -1.15 6.36 -3.27
N TRP A 47 -2.47 6.50 -3.30
CA TRP A 47 -3.38 6.34 -2.17
C TRP A 47 -4.49 5.36 -2.54
N ASN A 48 -5.04 4.65 -1.54
CA ASN A 48 -5.98 3.52 -1.68
C ASN A 48 -5.33 2.23 -2.22
N HIS A 49 -6.14 1.20 -2.45
CA HIS A 49 -5.74 -0.11 -2.97
C HIS A 49 -4.74 0.03 -4.13
N PRO A 50 -3.58 -0.64 -4.14
CA PRO A 50 -3.09 -1.74 -3.30
C PRO A 50 -2.11 -1.30 -2.18
N LEU A 51 -2.02 -0.01 -1.85
CA LEU A 51 -1.08 0.53 -0.84
C LEU A 51 -1.23 -0.14 0.53
N GLU A 52 -2.45 -0.53 0.91
CA GLU A 52 -2.74 -1.19 2.20
C GLU A 52 -2.60 -2.71 2.16
N ASN A 53 -2.25 -3.29 1.00
CA ASN A 53 -2.05 -4.72 0.85
C ASN A 53 -0.55 -5.06 1.03
N PRO A 54 -0.14 -5.72 2.14
CA PRO A 54 1.26 -6.09 2.38
C PRO A 54 1.87 -6.92 1.24
N LYS A 55 1.01 -7.65 0.51
CA LYS A 55 1.40 -8.55 -0.58
C LYS A 55 2.20 -7.86 -1.68
N LEU A 56 1.85 -6.63 -2.06
CA LEU A 56 2.57 -5.95 -3.14
C LEU A 56 3.99 -5.60 -2.70
N SER A 57 4.16 -5.03 -1.51
CA SER A 57 5.49 -4.73 -0.96
C SER A 57 6.35 -5.99 -0.86
N GLU A 58 5.76 -7.11 -0.43
CA GLU A 58 6.47 -8.39 -0.36
C GLU A 58 6.89 -8.88 -1.75
N LEU A 59 5.97 -8.91 -2.71
CA LEU A 59 6.21 -9.38 -4.07
C LEU A 59 7.30 -8.55 -4.76
N LEU A 60 7.24 -7.22 -4.69
CA LEU A 60 8.24 -6.35 -5.27
C LEU A 60 9.61 -6.55 -4.62
N ARG A 61 9.67 -6.65 -3.29
CA ARG A 61 10.90 -6.91 -2.54
C ARG A 61 11.56 -8.23 -2.96
N GLN A 62 10.78 -9.29 -3.14
CA GLN A 62 11.27 -10.60 -3.60
C GLN A 62 11.91 -10.55 -4.99
N HIS A 63 11.51 -9.58 -5.83
CA HIS A 63 12.02 -9.40 -7.19
C HIS A 63 13.05 -8.26 -7.32
N GLY A 64 13.50 -7.69 -6.20
CA GLY A 64 14.48 -6.60 -6.20
C GLY A 64 13.95 -5.25 -6.70
N ILE A 65 12.61 -5.08 -6.71
CA ILE A 65 11.96 -3.82 -7.09
C ILE A 65 11.60 -3.05 -5.82
N ILE A 66 11.93 -1.76 -5.77
CA ILE A 66 11.67 -0.92 -4.60
C ILE A 66 10.18 -0.57 -4.53
N PHE A 67 9.53 -0.88 -3.41
CA PHE A 67 8.22 -0.33 -3.13
C PHE A 67 8.35 1.04 -2.45
N ILE A 68 7.78 2.09 -3.05
CA ILE A 68 7.78 3.44 -2.49
C ILE A 68 6.61 3.54 -1.50
N GLY A 69 6.82 2.96 -0.32
CA GLY A 69 5.81 2.87 0.73
C GLY A 69 6.33 2.14 1.98
N PRO A 70 5.46 1.86 2.95
CA PRO A 70 5.82 1.06 4.12
C PRO A 70 6.15 -0.38 3.73
N SER A 71 6.96 -1.07 4.55
CA SER A 71 7.23 -2.51 4.36
C SER A 71 5.98 -3.37 4.62
N GLU A 72 5.99 -4.62 4.15
CA GLU A 72 4.95 -5.62 4.41
C GLU A 72 4.72 -5.80 5.91
N LYS A 73 5.81 -5.83 6.69
CA LYS A 73 5.77 -5.96 8.14
C LYS A 73 5.11 -4.75 8.79
N THR A 74 5.49 -3.55 8.36
CA THR A 74 4.91 -2.29 8.86
C THR A 74 3.40 -2.24 8.59
N MET A 75 2.97 -2.60 7.39
CA MET A 75 1.55 -2.62 7.03
C MET A 75 0.75 -3.63 7.86
N LEU A 76 1.30 -4.82 8.12
CA LEU A 76 0.63 -5.84 8.93
C LEU A 76 0.38 -5.37 10.37
N ILE A 77 1.34 -4.66 10.97
CA ILE A 77 1.24 -4.23 12.37
C ILE A 77 0.51 -2.89 12.55
N LEU A 78 0.63 -1.97 11.57
CA LEU A 78 0.07 -0.63 11.68
C LEU A 78 -1.22 -0.42 10.87
N GLY A 79 -1.55 -1.31 9.93
CA GLY A 79 -2.76 -1.20 9.11
C GLY A 79 -4.05 -1.49 9.87
N ASP A 80 -4.00 -2.35 10.89
CA ASP A 80 -5.13 -2.60 11.77
C ASP A 80 -5.17 -1.54 12.89
N LYS A 81 -6.30 -0.86 13.02
CA LYS A 81 -6.54 0.16 14.07
C LYS A 81 -6.41 -0.43 15.47
N ILE A 82 -6.78 -1.69 15.70
CA ILE A 82 -6.66 -2.33 17.01
C ILE A 82 -5.18 -2.57 17.31
N THR A 83 -4.48 -3.31 16.45
CA THR A 83 -3.07 -3.66 16.64
C THR A 83 -2.17 -2.40 16.71
N SER A 84 -2.40 -1.42 15.84
CA SER A 84 -1.66 -0.15 15.86
C SER A 84 -1.89 0.64 17.16
N THR A 85 -3.11 0.66 17.69
CA THR A 85 -3.41 1.33 18.96
C THR A 85 -2.75 0.62 20.15
N ILE A 86 -2.72 -0.71 20.16
CA ILE A 86 -1.99 -1.49 21.17
C ILE A 86 -0.49 -1.17 21.12
N ILE A 87 0.09 -1.10 19.92
CA ILE A 87 1.51 -0.75 19.75
C ILE A 87 1.78 0.66 20.25
N ALA A 88 0.92 1.63 19.94
CA ALA A 88 1.03 2.99 20.44
C ALA A 88 1.01 3.05 21.98
N GLN A 89 0.10 2.33 22.62
CA GLN A 89 0.02 2.24 24.08
C GLN A 89 1.26 1.60 24.70
N ASN A 90 1.86 0.58 24.06
CA ASN A 90 3.08 -0.08 24.54
C ASN A 90 4.33 0.82 24.49
N VAL A 91 4.31 1.90 23.72
CA VAL A 91 5.38 2.91 23.67
C VAL A 91 4.97 4.21 24.36
N ASP A 92 4.00 4.15 25.27
CA ASP A 92 3.48 5.25 26.08
C ASP A 92 2.93 6.44 25.24
N LEU A 93 2.47 6.18 24.01
CA LEU A 93 1.79 7.20 23.21
C LEU A 93 0.32 7.35 23.64
N PRO A 94 -0.19 8.58 23.75
CA PRO A 94 -1.58 8.81 24.11
C PRO A 94 -2.52 8.34 22.99
N THR A 95 -3.54 7.57 23.36
CA THR A 95 -4.60 7.09 22.47
C THR A 95 -5.96 7.50 23.00
N LEU A 96 -6.95 7.68 22.12
CA LEU A 96 -8.34 7.84 22.55
C LEU A 96 -8.84 6.59 23.30
N LEU A 97 -9.83 6.77 24.18
CA LEU A 97 -10.46 5.67 24.89
C LEU A 97 -11.18 4.73 23.89
N TRP A 98 -10.95 3.43 24.05
CA TRP A 98 -11.51 2.36 23.21
C TRP A 98 -11.66 1.07 24.02
N SER A 99 -12.25 0.02 23.44
CA SER A 99 -12.53 -1.24 24.16
C SER A 99 -11.30 -1.93 24.75
N GLY A 100 -10.09 -1.68 24.22
CA GLY A 100 -8.82 -2.19 24.76
C GLY A 100 -8.14 -1.27 25.77
N SER A 101 -8.71 -0.10 26.07
CA SER A 101 -8.19 0.75 27.15
C SER A 101 -8.44 0.07 28.49
N SER A 102 -7.38 -0.30 29.20
CA SER A 102 -7.53 -0.70 30.60
C SER A 102 -8.14 0.47 31.37
N ASN A 103 -9.11 0.22 32.25
CA ASN A 103 -9.72 1.23 33.14
C ASN A 103 -8.71 1.73 34.22
N SER A 104 -7.48 2.02 33.83
CA SER A 104 -6.50 2.69 34.66
C SER A 104 -6.93 4.16 34.78
N LYS A 105 -7.76 4.37 35.81
CA LYS A 105 -8.23 5.63 36.37
C LYS A 105 -7.43 6.86 35.92
N ILE A 106 -8.17 7.77 35.27
CA ILE A 106 -7.94 9.22 35.32
C ILE A 106 -7.79 9.68 36.78
#